data_AF-A0A9E3WQC8-F1
#
_entry.id   AF-A0A9E3WQC8-F1
#
_cell.length_a   1.000
_cell.length_b   1.000
_cell.length_c   1.000
_cell.angle_alpha   90.00
_cell.angle_beta   90.00
_cell.angle_gamma   90.00
#
_symmetry.space_group_name_H-M   'P 1'
#
loop_
_entity.id
_entity.type
_entity.pdbx_description
1 polymer ?
#
loop_
_entity_poly.entity_id
_entity_poly.type
_entity_poly.pdbx_seq_one_letter_code
_entity_poly.pdbx_strand_id
1 'polypeptide(L)'
;MMHHDRVWCVSRADSAEDLAHKLTETTWCCCTAFAMGKYLWLNDATSPDGAQEFAVIKQCDDSTFVQIESITFSWCDFDAAQRFIEATLAGEDDESDFCRHVSPVLQTPKQHGRCPHCA
;
A
#
# COMPACT_ATOMS: atom_id res chain seq x y z
N MET A 1 0.97 6.49 8.91
CA MET A 1 1.02 5.03 8.90
C MET A 1 1.16 4.60 10.34
N MET A 2 0.53 3.50 10.71
CA MET A 2 0.61 2.95 12.05
C MET A 2 2.04 2.47 12.36
N HIS A 3 2.71 1.86 11.38
CA HIS A 3 4.02 1.25 11.59
C HIS A 3 5.18 2.07 11.02
N HIS A 4 5.81 2.94 11.82
CA HIS A 4 6.92 3.80 11.35
C HIS A 4 8.25 3.06 11.12
N ASP A 5 8.48 1.94 11.82
CA ASP A 5 9.72 1.15 11.73
C ASP A 5 9.61 -0.09 10.84
N ARG A 6 8.45 -0.33 10.24
CA ARG A 6 8.24 -1.51 9.39
C ARG A 6 9.01 -1.36 8.08
N VAL A 7 9.57 -2.48 7.63
CA VAL A 7 10.22 -2.58 6.33
C VAL A 7 9.27 -3.25 5.37
N TRP A 8 8.96 -2.58 4.26
CA TRP A 8 8.07 -3.11 3.23
C TRP A 8 8.85 -3.60 2.01
N CYS A 9 8.56 -4.83 1.60
CA CYS A 9 8.96 -5.43 0.34
C CYS A 9 7.98 -4.99 -0.75
N VAL A 10 8.44 -4.12 -1.64
CA VAL A 10 7.64 -3.51 -2.70
C VAL A 10 7.69 -4.36 -3.97
N SER A 11 6.52 -4.78 -4.42
CA SER A 11 6.32 -5.38 -5.75
C SER A 11 5.48 -4.47 -6.63
N ARG A 12 5.50 -4.66 -7.95
CA ARG A 12 4.66 -3.89 -8.87
C ARG A 12 3.31 -4.59 -9.06
N ALA A 13 2.25 -3.80 -9.14
CA ALA A 13 0.97 -4.25 -9.67
C ALA A 13 0.86 -3.86 -11.14
N ASP A 14 0.24 -4.73 -11.93
CA ASP A 14 0.24 -4.60 -13.40
C ASP A 14 -0.90 -3.70 -13.90
N SER A 15 -2.03 -3.67 -13.19
CA SER A 15 -3.21 -2.86 -13.48
C SER A 15 -4.02 -2.60 -12.21
N ALA A 16 -4.94 -1.63 -12.26
CA ALA A 16 -5.85 -1.34 -11.14
C ALA A 16 -6.69 -2.57 -10.73
N GLU A 17 -7.13 -3.36 -11.72
CA GLU A 17 -7.81 -4.65 -11.54
C GLU A 17 -6.92 -5.68 -10.82
N ASP A 18 -5.67 -5.87 -11.27
CA ASP A 18 -4.71 -6.76 -10.60
C ASP A 18 -4.47 -6.34 -9.15
N LEU A 19 -4.31 -5.04 -8.90
CA LEU A 19 -4.16 -4.53 -7.54
C LEU A 19 -5.42 -4.73 -6.71
N ALA A 20 -6.62 -4.52 -7.27
CA ALA A 20 -7.88 -4.75 -6.56
C ALA A 20 -8.00 -6.20 -6.11
N HIS A 21 -7.77 -7.17 -7.00
CA HIS A 21 -7.74 -8.60 -6.64
C HIS A 21 -6.71 -8.89 -5.55
N LYS A 22 -5.49 -8.35 -5.68
CA LYS A 22 -4.45 -8.52 -4.65
C LYS A 22 -4.91 -8.00 -3.29
N LEU A 23 -5.52 -6.82 -3.22
CA LEU A 23 -5.86 -6.17 -1.95
C LEU A 23 -7.12 -6.74 -1.27
N THR A 24 -8.06 -7.34 -2.01
CA THR A 24 -9.33 -7.84 -1.45
C THR A 24 -9.40 -9.35 -1.31
N GLU A 25 -8.71 -10.12 -2.15
CA GLU A 25 -8.87 -11.59 -2.23
C GLU A 25 -7.68 -12.37 -1.67
N THR A 26 -6.58 -11.70 -1.33
CA THR A 26 -5.37 -12.34 -0.81
C THR A 26 -4.97 -11.76 0.54
N THR A 27 -4.70 -12.64 1.51
CA THR A 27 -4.03 -12.26 2.77
C THR A 27 -2.53 -12.15 2.52
N TRP A 28 -1.95 -11.00 2.82
CA TRP A 28 -0.52 -10.76 2.64
C TRP A 28 0.21 -10.71 3.98
N CYS A 29 1.48 -11.10 3.94
CA CYS A 29 2.39 -10.82 5.03
C CYS A 29 2.45 -9.31 5.29
N CYS A 30 2.62 -8.91 6.55
CA CYS A 30 2.71 -7.50 6.94
C CYS A 30 3.85 -6.74 6.23
N CYS A 31 4.88 -7.47 5.76
CA CYS A 31 5.99 -6.92 4.98
C CYS A 31 5.59 -6.47 3.56
N THR A 32 4.39 -6.79 3.07
CA THR A 32 4.03 -6.59 1.67
C THR A 32 3.65 -5.15 1.34
N ALA A 33 4.13 -4.66 0.21
CA ALA A 33 3.62 -3.45 -0.43
C ALA A 33 3.53 -3.61 -1.94
N PHE A 34 2.64 -2.83 -2.55
CA PHE A 34 2.43 -2.77 -3.99
C PHE A 34 2.65 -1.36 -4.50
N ALA A 35 3.33 -1.22 -5.64
CA ALA A 35 3.54 0.07 -6.31
C ALA A 35 2.84 0.11 -7.67
N MET A 36 2.23 1.26 -7.98
CA MET A 36 1.64 1.56 -9.28
C MET A 36 1.75 3.06 -9.58
N GLY A 37 2.41 3.41 -10.69
CA GLY A 37 2.72 4.81 -10.99
C GLY A 37 3.57 5.45 -9.90
N LYS A 38 3.12 6.60 -9.38
CA LYS A 38 3.75 7.33 -8.26
C LYS A 38 3.18 6.93 -6.89
N TYR A 39 2.31 5.93 -6.83
CA TYR A 39 1.59 5.53 -5.61
C TYR A 39 2.04 4.17 -5.12
N LEU A 40 1.95 3.98 -3.79
CA LEU A 40 2.22 2.73 -3.13
C LEU A 40 1.14 2.41 -2.08
N TRP A 41 0.78 1.14 -1.99
CA TRP A 41 -0.12 0.57 -0.98
C TRP A 41 0.71 -0.30 -0.05
N LEU A 42 0.87 0.16 1.19
CA LEU A 42 1.73 -0.47 2.20
C LEU A 42 0.85 -1.19 3.19
N ASN A 43 1.02 -2.50 3.36
CA ASN A 43 0.26 -3.25 4.35
C ASN A 43 0.55 -2.68 5.75
N ASP A 44 -0.42 -1.99 6.32
CA ASP A 44 -0.38 -1.31 7.63
C ASP A 44 -1.18 -2.10 8.67
N ALA A 45 -1.59 -3.34 8.36
CA ALA A 45 -2.27 -4.22 9.28
C ALA A 45 -1.39 -4.57 10.49
N THR A 46 -2.02 -4.71 11.65
CA THR A 46 -1.36 -5.03 12.94
C THR A 46 -0.85 -6.47 13.02
N SER A 47 -1.44 -7.39 12.26
CA SER A 47 -1.03 -8.78 12.13
C SER A 47 -1.50 -9.37 10.78
N PRO A 48 -0.97 -10.53 10.36
CA PRO A 48 -1.43 -11.21 9.14
C PRO A 48 -2.93 -11.56 9.16
N ASP A 49 -3.46 -11.92 10.33
CA ASP A 49 -4.88 -12.28 10.54
C ASP A 49 -5.77 -11.06 10.86
N GLY A 50 -5.18 -9.86 10.90
CA GLY A 50 -5.90 -8.62 11.13
C GLY A 50 -6.70 -8.16 9.91
N ALA A 51 -7.50 -7.11 10.11
CA ALA A 51 -8.10 -6.39 8.99
C ALA A 51 -6.98 -5.93 8.03
N GLN A 52 -7.14 -6.19 6.74
CA GLN A 52 -6.15 -5.87 5.72
C GLN A 52 -6.20 -4.38 5.43
N GLU A 53 -5.59 -3.59 6.33
CA GLU A 53 -5.43 -2.15 6.20
C GLU A 53 -4.17 -1.83 5.40
N PHE A 54 -4.29 -0.91 4.44
CA PHE A 54 -3.19 -0.42 3.64
C PHE A 54 -3.08 1.10 3.76
N ALA A 55 -1.90 1.57 4.14
CA ALA A 55 -1.54 2.97 3.99
C ALA A 55 -1.27 3.27 2.51
N VAL A 56 -1.98 4.25 1.96
CA VAL A 56 -1.79 4.71 0.59
C VAL A 56 -0.86 5.91 0.62
N ILE A 57 0.28 5.79 -0.05
CA ILE A 57 1.28 6.86 -0.10
C ILE A 57 1.58 7.26 -1.54
N LYS A 58 1.87 8.54 -1.73
CA LYS A 58 2.38 9.13 -2.96
C LYS A 58 3.86 9.43 -2.80
N GLN A 59 4.65 9.02 -3.80
CA GLN A 59 6.03 9.46 -3.98
C GLN A 59 6.03 10.80 -4.74
N CYS A 60 6.67 11.80 -4.15
CA CYS A 60 6.88 13.12 -4.74
C CYS A 60 8.17 13.16 -5.59
N ASP A 61 8.29 14.19 -6.44
CA ASP A 61 9.44 14.36 -7.34
C ASP A 61 10.78 14.53 -6.61
N ASP A 62 10.75 15.07 -5.39
CA ASP A 62 11.91 15.24 -4.50
C ASP A 62 12.27 13.97 -3.72
N SER A 63 11.68 12.82 -4.09
CA SER A 63 11.83 11.53 -3.40
C SER A 63 11.30 11.51 -1.96
N THR A 64 10.51 12.50 -1.55
CA THR A 64 9.74 12.43 -0.32
C THR A 64 8.46 11.63 -0.52
N PHE A 65 7.84 11.21 0.59
CA PHE A 65 6.58 10.50 0.59
C PHE A 65 5.53 11.26 1.39
N VAL A 66 4.31 11.24 0.88
CA VAL A 66 3.12 11.75 1.56
C VAL A 66 2.12 10.60 1.66
N GLN A 67 1.64 10.30 2.86
CA GLN A 67 0.48 9.42 3.00
C GLN A 67 -0.77 10.24 2.71
N ILE A 68 -1.58 9.77 1.77
CA ILE A 68 -2.80 10.44 1.29
C ILE A 68 -4.06 9.77 1.83
N GLU A 69 -4.00 8.48 2.19
CA GLU A 69 -5.14 7.75 2.74
C GLU A 69 -4.71 6.51 3.58
N SER A 70 -5.65 5.92 4.32
CA SER A 70 -5.58 4.60 4.94
C SER A 70 -6.87 3.83 4.66
N ILE A 71 -6.79 2.74 3.89
CA ILE A 71 -7.97 1.98 3.45
C ILE A 71 -7.93 0.56 4.02
N THR A 72 -9.00 0.17 4.69
CA THR A 72 -9.22 -1.21 5.14
C THR A 72 -9.84 -2.04 4.03
N PHE A 73 -9.01 -2.57 3.12
CA PHE A 73 -9.46 -3.33 1.94
C PHE A 73 -10.20 -4.62 2.27
N SER A 74 -9.98 -5.23 3.46
CA SER A 74 -10.78 -6.37 3.91
C SER A 74 -12.27 -6.04 4.14
N TRP A 75 -12.65 -4.76 4.11
CA TRP A 75 -14.05 -4.32 4.17
C TRP A 75 -14.60 -3.89 2.80
N CYS A 76 -13.77 -3.94 1.75
CA CYS A 76 -14.16 -3.64 0.39
C CYS A 76 -14.48 -4.94 -0.36
N ASP A 77 -15.42 -4.86 -1.30
CA ASP A 77 -15.46 -5.81 -2.41
C ASP A 77 -14.50 -5.34 -3.52
N PHE A 78 -14.36 -6.17 -4.55
CA PHE A 78 -13.50 -5.89 -5.70
C PHE A 78 -13.85 -4.54 -6.37
N ASP A 79 -15.13 -4.28 -6.65
CA ASP A 79 -15.58 -3.08 -7.35
C ASP A 79 -15.28 -1.80 -6.56
N ALA A 80 -15.49 -1.82 -5.23
CA ALA A 80 -15.13 -0.71 -4.36
C ALA A 80 -13.62 -0.49 -4.32
N ALA A 81 -12.83 -1.56 -4.18
CA ALA A 81 -11.38 -1.47 -4.17
C ALA A 81 -10.81 -0.92 -5.48
N GLN A 82 -11.29 -1.41 -6.62
CA GLN A 82 -10.87 -0.93 -7.93
C GLN A 82 -11.17 0.57 -8.10
N ARG A 83 -12.37 1.02 -7.73
CA ARG A 83 -12.72 2.44 -7.77
C ARG A 83 -11.81 3.31 -6.91
N PHE A 84 -11.48 2.88 -5.69
CA PHE A 84 -10.54 3.63 -4.83
C PHE A 84 -9.16 3.72 -5.47
N ILE A 85 -8.66 2.62 -6.02
CA ILE A 85 -7.38 2.60 -6.72
C ILE A 85 -7.40 3.56 -7.91
N GLU A 86 -8.45 3.55 -8.72
CA GLU A 86 -8.60 4.43 -9.87
C GLU A 86 -8.67 5.92 -9.46
N ALA A 87 -9.43 6.25 -8.42
CA ALA A 87 -9.51 7.61 -7.86
C ALA A 87 -8.13 8.10 -7.36
N THR A 88 -7.43 7.25 -6.61
CA THR A 88 -6.05 7.54 -6.19
C THR A 88 -5.13 7.75 -7.39
N LEU A 89 -5.20 6.91 -8.42
CA LEU A 89 -4.38 7.06 -9.63
C LEU A 89 -4.71 8.34 -10.42
N ALA A 90 -5.95 8.80 -10.35
CA ALA A 90 -6.39 10.09 -10.90
C ALA A 90 -5.94 11.29 -10.04
N GLY A 91 -5.41 11.05 -8.83
CA GLY A 91 -4.92 12.08 -7.92
C GLY A 91 -6.02 12.77 -7.11
N GLU A 92 -7.20 12.16 -6.99
CA GLU A 92 -8.34 12.73 -6.26
C GLU A 92 -8.04 12.92 -4.76
N ASP A 93 -7.14 12.10 -4.20
CA ASP A 93 -6.77 12.12 -2.78
C ASP A 93 -5.49 12.96 -2.49
N ASP A 94 -4.82 13.50 -3.52
CA ASP A 94 -3.47 14.08 -3.42
C ASP A 94 -3.39 15.34 -2.50
N GLU A 95 -4.53 15.98 -2.24
CA GLU A 95 -4.65 17.22 -1.44
C GLU A 95 -5.66 17.09 -0.30
N SER A 96 -5.95 15.86 0.14
CA SER A 96 -6.88 15.63 1.25
C SER A 96 -6.32 16.16 2.58
N ASP A 97 -7.19 16.47 3.54
CA ASP A 97 -6.78 16.84 4.91
C ASP A 97 -6.05 15.71 5.65
N PHE A 98 -6.06 14.50 5.10
CA PHE A 98 -5.32 13.35 5.63
C PHE A 98 -3.83 13.39 5.28
N CYS A 99 -3.46 14.21 4.29
CA CYS A 99 -2.10 14.30 3.75
C CYS A 99 -1.07 14.62 4.83
N ARG A 100 -0.09 13.71 4.99
CA ARG A 100 1.02 13.88 5.94
C ARG A 100 2.31 13.30 5.40
N HIS A 101 3.42 14.01 5.60
CA HIS A 101 4.74 13.49 5.26
C HIS A 101 5.07 12.22 6.07
N VAL A 102 5.63 11.24 5.38
CA VAL A 102 6.06 9.96 5.96
C VAL A 102 7.42 9.55 5.40
N SER A 103 8.12 8.67 6.11
CA SER A 103 9.44 8.17 5.74
C SER A 103 9.47 6.64 5.76
N PRO A 104 8.74 5.96 4.85
CA PRO A 104 8.67 4.51 4.85
C PRO A 104 10.03 3.87 4.51
N VAL A 105 10.32 2.72 5.12
CA VAL A 105 11.49 1.92 4.74
C VAL A 105 11.09 0.91 3.67
N LEU A 106 11.43 1.22 2.41
CA LEU A 106 11.07 0.41 1.25
C LEU A 106 12.25 -0.42 0.75
N GLN A 107 11.99 -1.69 0.43
CA GLN A 107 12.96 -2.62 -0.13
C GLN A 107 12.38 -3.30 -1.36
N THR A 108 13.22 -3.54 -2.36
CA THR A 108 12.91 -4.48 -3.45
C THR A 108 12.98 -5.93 -2.94
N PRO A 109 12.38 -6.91 -3.64
CA PRO A 109 12.50 -8.33 -3.26
C PRO A 109 13.95 -8.80 -3.09
N LYS A 110 14.87 -8.28 -3.93
CA LYS A 110 16.30 -8.59 -3.84
C LYS A 110 16.95 -8.04 -2.57
N GLN A 111 16.56 -6.84 -2.13
CA GLN A 111 17.09 -6.22 -0.90
C GLN A 111 16.46 -6.84 0.35
N HIS A 112 15.18 -7.18 0.28
CA HIS A 112 14.45 -7.79 1.38
C HIS A 112 14.95 -9.20 1.68
N GLY A 113 15.35 -9.95 0.65
CA GLY A 113 15.86 -11.30 0.80
C GLY A 113 14.77 -12.24 1.32
N ARG A 114 15.15 -13.12 2.25
CA ARG A 114 14.20 -14.01 2.92
C ARG A 114 13.70 -13.35 4.20
N CYS A 115 12.38 -13.25 4.34
CA CYS A 115 11.77 -12.79 5.59
C CYS A 115 11.21 -14.00 6.33
N PRO A 116 11.48 -14.18 7.63
CA PRO A 116 10.92 -15.30 8.39
C PRO A 116 9.39 -15.27 8.47
N HIS A 117 8.76 -14.14 8.13
CA HIS A 117 7.31 -13.97 8.08
C HIS A 117 6.74 -14.05 6.65
N CYS A 118 7.58 -14.00 5.62
CA CYS A 118 7.17 -13.99 4.21
C CYS A 118 7.82 -15.23 3.58
N ALA A 119 7.03 -16.31 3.45
CA ALA A 119 7.45 -17.70 3.24
C ALA A 119 8.56 -17.92 2.20
#